data_AF-A0A3B8IPR7-F1
#
_entry.id   AF-A0A3B8IPR7-F1
#
_cell.length_a   1.000
_cell.length_b   1.000
_cell.length_c   1.000
_cell.angle_alpha   90.00
_cell.angle_beta   90.00
_cell.angle_gamma   90.00
#
_symmetry.space_group_name_H-M   'P 1'
#
loop_
_entity.id
_entity.type
_entity.pdbx_description
1 polymer ?
#
loop_
_entity_poly.entity_id
_entity_poly.type
_entity_poly.pdbx_seq_one_letter_code
_entity_poly.pdbx_strand_id
1 'polypeptide(L)'
;MYRKSLLTLLGWLGLVSIVHAQVPRNPQYPVTQTSVLHLGLLPGLSTNGMDPGVYENIISIQVFSSMSAAQRLFEVAGISTFTAYAVTGIQLAGIANVVGGNYLIGLSVADN
;
A
#
# COMPACT_ATOMS: atom_id res chain seq x y z
N MET A 1 12.97 -24.84 -22.53
CA MET A 1 12.53 -23.43 -22.41
C MET A 1 11.90 -23.13 -21.04
N TYR A 2 11.13 -24.03 -20.42
CA TYR A 2 10.43 -23.81 -19.13
C TYR A 2 11.27 -23.65 -17.85
N ARG A 3 12.45 -24.31 -17.73
CA ARG A 3 13.26 -24.23 -16.48
C ARG A 3 13.77 -22.82 -16.15
N LYS A 4 14.07 -21.99 -17.16
CA LYS A 4 14.52 -20.61 -16.95
C LYS A 4 13.38 -19.67 -16.57
N SER A 5 12.18 -19.90 -17.13
CA SER A 5 10.95 -19.17 -16.76
C SER A 5 10.49 -19.50 -15.34
N LEU A 6 10.67 -20.74 -14.88
CA LEU A 6 10.31 -21.13 -13.51
C LEU A 6 11.23 -20.48 -12.47
N LEU A 7 12.54 -20.44 -12.73
CA LEU A 7 13.52 -19.81 -11.83
C LEU A 7 13.37 -18.28 -11.77
N THR A 8 12.98 -17.64 -12.88
CA THR A 8 12.69 -16.20 -12.90
C THR A 8 11.40 -15.86 -12.15
N LEU A 9 10.36 -16.70 -12.26
CA LEU A 9 9.15 -16.59 -11.45
C LEU A 9 9.43 -16.79 -9.95
N LEU A 10 10.22 -17.81 -9.57
CA LEU A 10 10.60 -18.05 -8.18
C LEU A 10 11.49 -16.92 -7.62
N GLY A 11 12.39 -16.37 -8.43
CA GLY A 11 13.20 -15.21 -8.07
C GLY A 11 12.37 -13.94 -7.86
N TRP A 12 11.33 -13.72 -8.69
CA TRP A 12 10.36 -12.64 -8.49
C TRP A 12 9.52 -12.84 -7.23
N LEU A 13 9.03 -14.06 -6.98
CA LEU A 13 8.26 -14.40 -5.78
C LEU A 13 9.07 -14.23 -4.49
N GLY A 14 10.40 -14.43 -4.54
CA GLY A 14 11.29 -14.22 -3.40
C GLY A 14 11.54 -12.75 -3.04
N LEU A 15 11.22 -11.81 -3.96
CA LEU A 15 11.32 -10.37 -3.71
C LEU A 15 10.00 -9.75 -3.25
N VAL A 16 8.87 -10.44 -3.48
CA VAL A 16 7.56 -9.95 -3.06
C VAL A 16 7.54 -9.76 -1.55
N SER A 17 7.57 -8.51 -1.14
CA SER A 17 7.31 -8.08 0.22
C SER A 17 5.81 -8.26 0.47
N ILE A 18 5.48 -8.97 1.54
CA ILE A 18 4.10 -9.14 2.01
C ILE A 18 3.97 -8.42 3.34
N VAL A 19 3.06 -7.47 3.40
CA VAL A 19 2.67 -6.79 4.64
C VAL A 19 1.22 -7.15 4.93
N HIS A 20 0.98 -7.59 6.17
CA HIS A 20 -0.37 -7.84 6.68
C HIS A 20 -0.67 -6.78 7.74
N ALA A 21 -1.90 -6.26 7.73
CA ALA A 21 -2.54 -5.47 8.76
C ALA A 21 -1.59 -4.74 9.74
N GLN A 22 -1.26 -3.49 9.44
CA GLN A 22 -0.42 -2.62 10.25
C GLN A 22 -1.22 -1.40 10.73
N VAL A 23 -1.26 -1.24 12.06
CA VAL A 23 -1.88 -0.15 12.83
C VAL A 23 -3.37 0.11 12.52
N PRO A 24 -4.28 -0.06 13.49
CA PRO A 24 -5.68 0.32 13.32
C PRO A 24 -5.81 1.79 12.91
N ARG A 25 -6.72 2.09 11.98
CA ARG A 25 -6.98 3.46 11.53
C ARG A 25 -7.30 4.37 12.72
N ASN A 26 -6.49 5.41 12.94
CA ASN A 26 -6.87 6.52 13.83
C ASN A 26 -7.89 7.41 13.08
N PRO A 27 -9.10 7.65 13.63
CA PRO A 27 -10.08 8.55 13.04
C PRO A 27 -9.60 10.00 12.83
N GLN A 28 -8.52 10.42 13.51
CA GLN A 28 -7.93 11.75 13.38
C GLN A 28 -7.11 11.96 12.10
N TYR A 29 -6.79 10.89 11.35
CA TYR A 29 -6.01 11.04 10.12
C TYR A 29 -6.85 11.69 9.00
N PRO A 30 -6.26 12.56 8.15
CA PRO A 30 -6.95 13.28 7.08
C PRO A 30 -7.26 12.39 5.87
N VAL A 31 -8.09 11.35 6.09
CA VAL A 31 -8.70 10.58 5.00
C VAL A 31 -9.95 11.32 4.55
N THR A 32 -9.85 12.01 3.42
CA THR A 32 -10.94 12.85 2.92
C THR A 32 -11.87 12.06 1.99
N GLN A 33 -11.34 11.03 1.33
CA GLN A 33 -12.07 10.30 0.30
C GLN A 33 -11.91 8.80 0.46
N THR A 34 -12.93 8.04 0.04
CA THR A 34 -12.88 6.58 0.02
C THR A 34 -13.08 6.11 -1.41
N SER A 35 -12.22 5.20 -1.87
CA SER A 35 -12.31 4.60 -3.19
C SER A 35 -12.44 3.10 -3.05
N VAL A 36 -13.46 2.52 -3.68
CA VAL A 36 -13.67 1.07 -3.66
C VAL A 36 -12.59 0.38 -4.48
N LEU A 37 -12.19 0.98 -5.60
CA LEU A 37 -11.30 0.38 -6.58
C LEU A 37 -10.29 1.41 -7.08
N HIS A 38 -9.03 1.20 -6.71
CA HIS A 38 -7.90 2.01 -7.14
C HIS A 38 -7.08 1.24 -8.18
N LEU A 39 -7.12 1.69 -9.43
CA LEU A 39 -6.40 1.06 -10.55
C LEU A 39 -5.51 2.08 -11.25
N GLY A 40 -4.33 1.64 -11.69
CA GLY A 40 -3.39 2.57 -12.29
C GLY A 40 -2.00 2.00 -12.51
N LEU A 41 -1.14 2.85 -13.08
CA LEU A 41 0.24 2.50 -13.38
C LEU A 41 1.17 3.03 -12.29
N LEU A 42 1.02 4.31 -11.97
CA LEU A 42 1.85 5.11 -11.07
C LEU A 42 0.93 6.02 -10.24
N PRO A 43 1.40 6.59 -9.11
CA PRO A 43 0.74 7.74 -8.49
C PRO A 43 0.56 8.87 -9.52
N GLY A 44 -0.62 9.51 -9.55
CA GLY A 44 -0.95 10.53 -10.57
C GLY A 44 -1.52 9.96 -11.88
N LEU A 45 -1.25 8.68 -12.18
CA LEU A 45 -1.82 7.95 -13.33
C LEU A 45 -2.63 6.75 -12.83
N SER A 46 -3.69 7.04 -12.09
CA SER A 46 -4.63 6.07 -11.55
C SER A 46 -6.06 6.62 -11.48
N THR A 47 -7.02 5.79 -11.10
CA THR A 47 -8.42 6.17 -10.89
C THR A 47 -8.60 7.20 -9.77
N ASN A 48 -7.62 7.36 -8.87
CA ASN A 48 -7.64 8.37 -7.81
C ASN A 48 -7.03 9.71 -8.25
N GLY A 49 -6.53 9.80 -9.48
CA GLY A 49 -6.00 11.04 -10.07
C GLY A 49 -4.69 11.52 -9.45
N MET A 50 -4.53 12.85 -9.38
CA MET A 50 -3.27 13.51 -8.99
C MET A 50 -2.98 13.50 -7.49
N ASP A 51 -3.98 13.25 -6.64
CA ASP A 51 -3.83 13.27 -5.19
C ASP A 51 -4.31 11.95 -4.56
N PRO A 52 -3.63 10.82 -4.83
CA PRO A 52 -4.02 9.54 -4.26
C PRO A 52 -3.76 9.46 -2.74
N GLY A 53 -3.00 10.41 -2.18
CA GLY A 53 -2.60 10.47 -0.77
C GLY A 53 -3.70 10.84 0.22
N VAL A 54 -4.88 11.26 -0.26
CA VAL A 54 -6.08 11.55 0.58
C VAL A 54 -7.12 10.44 0.58
N TYR A 55 -6.89 9.36 -0.19
CA TYR A 55 -7.83 8.27 -0.37
C TYR A 55 -7.55 7.11 0.59
N GLU A 56 -8.61 6.61 1.22
CA GLU A 56 -8.67 5.25 1.75
C GLU A 56 -9.17 4.33 0.63
N ASN A 57 -8.33 3.39 0.23
CA ASN A 57 -8.68 2.40 -0.78
C ASN A 57 -9.18 1.13 -0.09
N ILE A 58 -10.21 0.51 -0.67
CA ILE A 58 -10.66 -0.81 -0.25
C ILE A 58 -9.82 -1.88 -0.96
N ILE A 59 -9.73 -1.76 -2.30
CA ILE A 59 -8.93 -2.62 -3.17
C ILE A 59 -8.07 -1.72 -4.05
N SER A 60 -6.77 -2.01 -4.13
CA SER A 60 -5.81 -1.29 -4.97
C SER A 60 -4.97 -2.25 -5.81
N ILE A 61 -4.93 -2.04 -7.12
CA ILE A 61 -4.15 -2.83 -8.08
C ILE A 61 -3.38 -1.87 -8.96
N GLN A 62 -2.07 -1.82 -8.75
CA GLN A 62 -1.17 -0.93 -9.48
C GLN A 62 -0.12 -1.73 -10.23
N VAL A 63 0.23 -1.32 -11.44
CA VAL A 63 1.24 -2.03 -12.23
C VAL A 63 2.64 -1.82 -11.67
N PHE A 64 3.00 -0.59 -11.30
CA PHE A 64 4.33 -0.28 -10.76
C PHE A 64 4.29 0.17 -9.32
N SER A 65 3.67 1.32 -9.03
CA SER A 65 3.70 1.90 -7.68
C SER A 65 2.33 2.42 -7.26
N SER A 66 2.05 2.26 -5.97
CA SER A 66 0.83 2.71 -5.32
C SER A 66 1.13 3.73 -4.22
N MET A 67 0.24 4.71 -4.06
CA MET A 67 0.25 5.67 -2.96
C MET A 67 -1.18 5.80 -2.43
N SER A 68 -1.35 5.81 -1.11
CA SER A 68 -2.65 6.02 -0.47
C SER A 68 -2.54 6.58 0.95
N ALA A 69 -3.64 7.16 1.45
CA ALA A 69 -3.75 7.54 2.84
C ALA A 69 -3.85 6.28 3.72
N ALA A 70 -4.75 5.38 3.34
CA ALA A 70 -5.04 4.14 4.06
C ALA A 70 -5.47 3.01 3.09
N GLN A 71 -5.29 1.76 3.52
CA GLN A 71 -5.68 0.57 2.78
C GLN A 71 -6.51 -0.38 3.65
N ARG A 72 -7.67 -0.83 3.15
CA ARG A 72 -8.60 -1.62 3.96
C ARG A 72 -8.52 -3.12 3.77
N LEU A 73 -8.64 -3.62 2.53
CA LEU A 73 -8.71 -5.07 2.28
C LEU A 73 -7.49 -5.59 1.56
N PHE A 74 -7.14 -5.01 0.40
CA PHE A 74 -6.11 -5.59 -0.45
C PHE A 74 -5.39 -4.56 -1.32
N GLU A 75 -4.07 -4.71 -1.40
CA GLU A 75 -3.21 -3.94 -2.29
C GLU A 75 -2.19 -4.81 -2.98
N VAL A 76 -2.00 -4.58 -4.28
CA VAL A 76 -0.90 -5.16 -5.03
C VAL A 76 -0.25 -4.10 -5.91
N ALA A 77 1.08 -4.06 -5.89
CA ALA A 77 1.90 -3.24 -6.78
C ALA A 77 3.11 -4.02 -7.29
N GLY A 78 3.51 -3.80 -8.55
CA GLY A 78 4.66 -4.51 -9.12
C GLY A 78 6.00 -4.15 -8.49
N ILE A 79 6.19 -2.90 -8.04
CA ILE A 79 7.44 -2.40 -7.45
C ILE A 79 7.24 -2.01 -5.99
N SER A 80 6.32 -1.09 -5.69
CA SER A 80 6.19 -0.57 -4.33
C SER A 80 4.80 -0.10 -3.95
N THR A 81 4.49 -0.18 -2.65
CA THR A 81 3.30 0.45 -2.05
C THR A 81 3.73 1.45 -0.99
N PHE A 82 3.02 2.59 -0.93
CA PHE A 82 3.19 3.61 0.09
C PHE A 82 1.84 3.95 0.70
N THR A 83 1.68 3.67 2.00
CA THR A 83 0.48 4.02 2.75
C THR A 83 0.84 4.94 3.90
N ALA A 84 0.25 6.13 3.93
CA ALA A 84 0.65 7.16 4.90
C ALA A 84 0.26 6.80 6.34
N TYR A 85 -0.92 6.22 6.56
CA TYR A 85 -1.52 6.16 7.89
C TYR A 85 -1.81 4.75 8.41
N ALA A 86 -2.62 3.97 7.68
CA ALA A 86 -3.14 2.72 8.22
C ALA A 86 -3.39 1.66 7.14
N VAL A 87 -3.09 0.41 7.47
CA VAL A 87 -3.33 -0.75 6.62
C VAL A 87 -4.04 -1.79 7.45
N THR A 88 -5.30 -2.10 7.16
CA THR A 88 -6.01 -3.21 7.85
C THR A 88 -5.99 -4.51 7.04
N GLY A 89 -5.60 -4.42 5.77
CA GLY A 89 -5.65 -5.52 4.80
C GLY A 89 -4.28 -6.15 4.51
N ILE A 90 -4.17 -6.77 3.34
CA ILE A 90 -2.93 -7.36 2.82
C ILE A 90 -2.33 -6.44 1.76
N GLN A 91 -1.02 -6.23 1.79
CA GLN A 91 -0.27 -5.51 0.77
C GLN A 91 0.84 -6.39 0.19
N LEU A 92 0.89 -6.44 -1.13
CA LEU A 92 1.89 -7.16 -1.91
C LEU A 92 2.67 -6.17 -2.78
N ALA A 93 3.99 -6.13 -2.64
CA ALA A 93 4.85 -5.30 -3.48
C ALA A 93 6.12 -6.03 -3.87
N GLY A 94 6.64 -5.77 -5.07
CA GLY A 94 7.84 -6.45 -5.56
C GLY A 94 9.15 -6.07 -4.86
N ILE A 95 9.33 -4.83 -4.42
CA ILE A 95 10.59 -4.35 -3.81
C ILE A 95 10.33 -3.81 -2.40
N ALA A 96 9.28 -3.00 -2.21
CA ALA A 96 9.06 -2.33 -0.94
C ALA A 96 7.58 -2.12 -0.62
N ASN A 97 7.19 -2.43 0.61
CA ASN A 97 5.95 -1.94 1.23
C ASN A 97 6.31 -0.96 2.34
N VAL A 98 5.75 0.25 2.29
CA VAL A 98 6.01 1.30 3.28
C VAL A 98 4.70 1.75 3.91
N VAL A 99 4.63 1.67 5.24
CA VAL A 99 3.48 2.13 6.03
C VAL A 99 3.93 3.17 7.06
N GLY A 100 3.42 4.39 6.93
CA GLY A 100 3.85 5.57 7.67
C GLY A 100 3.26 5.72 9.08
N GLY A 101 2.22 4.96 9.43
CA GLY A 101 1.47 5.07 10.71
C GLY A 101 2.29 4.89 12.00
N ASN A 102 3.58 4.55 11.89
CA ASN A 102 4.45 4.21 13.02
C ASN A 102 5.10 5.41 13.74
N TYR A 103 5.07 6.64 13.21
CA TYR A 103 5.98 7.68 13.73
C TYR A 103 5.48 8.50 14.93
N LEU A 104 4.18 8.58 15.22
CA LEU A 104 3.67 9.59 16.19
C LEU A 104 2.80 9.04 17.34
N ILE A 105 2.28 7.80 17.23
CA ILE A 105 1.40 7.25 18.26
C ILE A 105 2.16 6.98 19.57
N GLY A 106 3.41 6.53 19.49
CA GLY A 106 4.24 6.27 20.69
C GLY A 106 4.72 7.53 21.41
N LEU A 107 4.99 8.62 20.68
CA LEU A 107 5.48 9.87 21.27
C LEU A 107 4.34 10.66 21.95
N SER A 108 3.14 10.65 21.37
CA SER A 108 1.95 11.29 21.97
C SER A 108 1.44 10.60 23.23
N VAL A 109 1.71 9.30 23.41
CA VAL A 109 1.35 8.54 24.62
C VAL A 109 2.40 8.71 25.71
N ALA A 110 3.65 8.98 25.36
CA ALA A 110 4.73 9.24 26.32
C ALA A 110 4.69 10.66 26.92
N ASP A 111 4.01 11.62 26.26
CA ASP A 111 3.86 13.01 26.70
C ASP A 111 2.59 13.26 27.57
N ASN A 112 1.91 12.23 28.07
CA ASN A 112 0.80 12.34 29.05
C ASN A 112 1.14 11.68 30.39
#